data_AF-A0A7X4JP07-F1
#
_entry.id   AF-A0A7X4JP07-F1
#
_cell.length_a   1.000
_cell.length_b   1.000
_cell.length_c   1.000
_cell.angle_alpha   90.00
_cell.angle_beta   90.00
_cell.angle_gamma   90.00
#
_symmetry.space_group_name_H-M   'P 1'
#
loop_
_entity.id
_entity.type
_entity.pdbx_description
1 polymer ?
#
loop_
_entity_poly.entity_id
_entity_poly.type
_entity_poly.pdbx_seq_one_letter_code
_entity_poly.pdbx_strand_id
1 'polypeptide(L)'
;MAVQQAGWKRHIVKVLTFLLILTVCLAVLQWFIIKELFGFGTDMVRDALIRQAPEGVDRYDIEATFDRVKTAGMQLPFSFLARKISLRKIRAVGRYAIEANRDEVWDADEINTLLRMMNASVGFKGGNE
;
A
#
# COMPACT_ATOMS: atom_id res chain seq x y z
N MET A 1 10.60 55.04 -2.15
CA MET A 1 10.10 53.88 -2.91
C MET A 1 10.81 52.55 -2.57
N ALA A 2 12.11 52.53 -2.20
CA ALA A 2 12.83 51.29 -1.87
C ALA A 2 12.40 50.60 -0.55
N VAL A 3 12.04 51.37 0.49
CA VAL A 3 11.66 50.85 1.82
C VAL A 3 10.33 50.07 1.79
N GLN A 4 9.39 50.51 0.95
CA GLN A 4 8.07 49.89 0.81
C GLN A 4 8.14 48.54 0.07
N GLN A 5 9.01 48.42 -0.94
CA GLN A 5 9.28 47.15 -1.63
C GLN A 5 9.96 46.11 -0.72
N ALA A 6 10.84 46.55 0.20
CA ALA A 6 11.52 45.64 1.13
C ALA A 6 10.57 45.01 2.16
N GLY A 7 9.59 45.78 2.65
CA GLY A 7 8.54 45.28 3.55
C GLY A 7 7.62 44.27 2.89
N TRP A 8 7.17 44.56 1.66
CA TRP A 8 6.27 43.67 0.91
C TRP A 8 6.92 42.34 0.55
N LYS A 9 8.19 42.35 0.10
CA LYS A 9 8.97 41.13 -0.12
C LYS A 9 9.11 40.29 1.16
N ARG A 10 9.34 40.92 2.32
CA ARG A 10 9.40 40.21 3.62
C ARG A 10 8.06 39.56 4.00
N HIS A 11 6.93 40.22 3.76
CA HIS A 11 5.61 39.65 4.02
C HIS A 11 5.29 38.48 3.09
N ILE A 12 5.61 38.60 1.80
CA ILE A 12 5.45 37.51 0.82
C ILE A 12 6.29 36.31 1.22
N VAL A 13 7.55 36.51 1.61
CA VAL A 13 8.42 35.42 2.07
C VAL A 13 7.85 34.74 3.31
N LYS A 14 7.34 35.49 4.30
CA LYS A 14 6.70 34.91 5.49
C LYS A 14 5.48 34.07 5.15
N VAL A 15 4.62 34.56 4.25
CA VAL A 15 3.44 33.83 3.79
C VAL A 15 3.85 32.56 3.04
N LEU A 16 4.85 32.65 2.15
CA LEU A 16 5.38 31.50 1.43
C LEU A 16 6.00 30.47 2.37
N THR A 17 6.74 30.89 3.39
CA THR A 17 7.30 29.99 4.41
C THR A 17 6.20 29.30 5.21
N PHE A 18 5.17 30.05 5.62
CA PHE A 18 4.02 29.45 6.33
C PHE A 18 3.28 28.45 5.47
N LEU A 19 3.02 28.80 4.20
CA LEU A 19 2.40 27.90 3.23
C LEU A 19 3.27 26.65 3.05
N LEU A 20 4.59 26.79 2.87
CA LEU A 20 5.51 25.65 2.74
C LEU A 20 5.42 24.71 3.94
N ILE A 21 5.45 25.24 5.16
CA ILE A 21 5.31 24.45 6.39
C ILE A 21 3.97 23.72 6.39
N LEU A 22 2.88 24.41 6.04
CA LEU A 22 1.56 23.82 5.96
C LEU A 22 1.52 22.68 4.93
N THR A 23 2.10 22.85 3.73
CA THR A 23 2.15 21.79 2.72
C THR A 23 2.95 20.59 3.20
N VAL A 24 4.06 20.82 3.91
CA VAL A 24 4.86 19.72 4.50
C VAL A 24 4.05 18.98 5.56
N CYS A 25 3.36 19.69 6.46
CA CYS A 25 2.48 19.06 7.45
C CYS A 25 1.37 18.23 6.80
N LEU A 26 0.71 18.76 5.77
CA LEU A 26 -0.32 18.04 5.01
C LEU A 26 0.26 16.81 4.32
N ALA A 27 1.47 16.88 3.76
CA ALA A 27 2.13 15.73 3.15
C ALA A 27 2.45 14.63 4.17
N VAL A 28 2.90 14.98 5.38
CA VAL A 28 3.11 14.00 6.47
C VAL A 28 1.78 13.39 6.91
N LEU A 29 0.71 14.18 7.01
CA LEU A 29 -0.61 13.68 7.37
C LEU A 29 -1.17 12.72 6.30
N GLN A 30 -1.08 13.08 5.02
CA GLN A 30 -1.44 12.21 3.90
C GLN A 30 -0.64 10.91 3.91
N TRP A 31 0.66 11.00 4.23
CA TRP A 31 1.51 9.82 4.37
C TRP A 31 1.03 8.88 5.46
N PHE A 32 0.67 9.41 6.63
CA PHE A 32 0.14 8.64 7.74
C PHE A 32 -1.18 7.96 7.39
N ILE A 33 -2.10 8.71 6.77
CA ILE A 33 -3.41 8.19 6.32
C ILE A 33 -3.22 7.05 5.31
N ILE A 34 -2.31 7.20 4.33
CA ILE A 34 -2.04 6.14 3.35
C ILE A 34 -1.51 4.88 4.04
N LYS A 35 -0.59 5.02 5.01
CA LYS A 35 -0.08 3.87 5.77
C LYS A 35 -1.19 3.16 6.54
N GLU A 36 -2.03 3.93 7.23
CA GLU A 36 -3.09 3.37 8.06
C GLU A 36 -4.15 2.65 7.22
N LEU A 37 -4.58 3.27 6.11
CA LEU A 37 -5.54 2.66 5.18
C LEU A 37 -4.97 1.41 4.51
N PHE A 38 -3.69 1.41 4.14
CA PHE A 38 -3.05 0.24 3.57
C PHE A 38 -2.98 -0.88 4.60
N GLY A 39 -2.57 -0.59 5.84
CA GLY A 39 -2.56 -1.56 6.95
C GLY A 39 -3.95 -2.15 7.19
N PHE A 40 -4.96 -1.31 7.36
CA PHE A 40 -6.34 -1.72 7.61
C PHE A 40 -6.92 -2.57 6.47
N GLY A 41 -6.74 -2.16 5.21
CA GLY A 41 -7.22 -2.93 4.06
C GLY A 41 -6.52 -4.28 3.92
N THR A 42 -5.22 -4.33 4.21
CA THR A 42 -4.43 -5.58 4.17
C THR A 42 -4.89 -6.54 5.28
N ASP A 43 -5.12 -6.03 6.48
CA ASP A 43 -5.59 -6.82 7.63
C ASP A 43 -7.03 -7.32 7.43
N MET A 44 -7.92 -6.49 6.86
CA MET A 44 -9.31 -6.87 6.58
C MET A 44 -9.41 -8.00 5.54
N VAL A 45 -8.59 -7.97 4.48
CA VAL A 45 -8.55 -9.06 3.48
C VAL A 45 -7.91 -10.32 4.06
N ARG A 46 -6.86 -10.18 4.90
CA ARG A 46 -6.26 -11.31 5.63
C ARG A 46 -7.31 -12.01 6.50
N ASP A 47 -8.09 -11.26 7.27
CA ASP A 47 -9.14 -11.80 8.14
C ASP A 47 -10.26 -12.48 7.34
N ALA A 48 -10.67 -11.90 6.21
CA ALA A 48 -11.67 -12.51 5.33
C ALA A 48 -11.19 -13.86 4.78
N LEU A 49 -9.96 -13.92 4.29
CA LEU A 49 -9.37 -15.15 3.74
C LEU A 49 -9.13 -16.22 4.81
N ILE A 50 -8.70 -15.85 6.03
CA ILE A 50 -8.52 -16.82 7.13
C ILE A 50 -9.86 -17.41 7.57
N ARG A 51 -10.92 -16.60 7.63
CA ARG A 51 -12.27 -17.07 8.03
C ARG A 51 -12.91 -17.99 7.01
N GLN A 52 -12.63 -17.75 5.73
CA GLN A 52 -13.19 -18.56 4.64
C GLN A 52 -12.28 -19.72 4.22
N ALA A 53 -11.04 -19.78 4.72
CA ALA A 53 -10.00 -20.72 4.29
C ALA A 53 -10.57 -22.15 4.12
N PRO A 54 -10.83 -22.58 2.87
CA PRO A 54 -11.33 -23.92 2.57
C PRO A 54 -10.21 -24.95 2.79
N GLU A 55 -10.58 -26.22 2.96
CA GLU A 55 -9.62 -27.31 3.11
C GLU A 55 -8.68 -27.35 1.88
N GLY A 56 -7.39 -27.08 2.08
CA GLY A 56 -6.40 -27.06 1.00
C GLY A 56 -5.49 -25.82 0.95
N VAL A 57 -5.76 -24.78 1.75
CA VAL A 57 -4.88 -23.61 1.89
C VAL A 57 -4.29 -23.55 3.30
N ASP A 58 -2.97 -23.55 3.41
CA ASP A 58 -2.32 -23.37 4.70
C ASP A 58 -2.53 -21.93 5.21
N ARG A 59 -3.08 -21.81 6.41
CA ARG A 59 -3.24 -20.52 7.10
C ARG A 59 -1.89 -19.81 7.24
N TYR A 60 -0.81 -20.55 7.44
CA TYR A 60 0.53 -20.01 7.54
C TYR A 60 0.96 -19.28 6.26
N ASP A 61 0.62 -19.81 5.08
CA ASP A 61 0.98 -19.19 3.80
C ASP A 61 0.21 -17.89 3.54
N ILE A 62 -1.05 -17.82 4.00
CA ILE A 62 -1.83 -16.58 3.99
C ILE A 62 -1.14 -15.56 4.89
N GLU A 63 -0.86 -15.90 6.16
CA GLU A 63 -0.25 -14.97 7.10
C GLU A 63 1.12 -14.46 6.61
N ALA A 64 2.01 -15.36 6.18
CA ALA A 64 3.33 -15.01 5.69
C ALA A 64 3.29 -14.12 4.45
N THR A 65 2.35 -14.36 3.53
CA THR A 65 2.22 -13.54 2.32
C THR A 65 1.70 -12.14 2.65
N PHE A 66 0.69 -12.02 3.52
CA PHE A 66 0.15 -10.73 3.93
C PHE A 66 1.16 -9.91 4.73
N ASP A 67 1.96 -10.53 5.60
CA ASP A 67 3.04 -9.86 6.32
C ASP A 67 4.10 -9.30 5.37
N ARG A 68 4.52 -10.08 4.36
CA ARG A 68 5.46 -9.60 3.33
C ARG A 68 4.89 -8.40 2.57
N VAL A 69 3.61 -8.44 2.20
CA VAL A 69 2.93 -7.34 1.52
C VAL A 69 2.86 -6.10 2.42
N LYS A 70 2.53 -6.27 3.70
CA LYS A 70 2.49 -5.20 4.69
C LYS A 70 3.86 -4.56 4.89
N THR A 71 4.92 -5.36 5.07
CA THR A 71 6.29 -4.87 5.20
C THR A 71 6.72 -4.09 3.96
N ALA A 72 6.43 -4.60 2.75
CA ALA A 72 6.76 -3.92 1.51
C ALA A 72 5.98 -2.60 1.36
N GLY A 73 4.68 -2.60 1.68
CA GLY A 73 3.81 -1.43 1.64
C GLY A 73 4.23 -0.34 2.63
N MET A 74 4.65 -0.72 3.84
CA MET A 74 5.18 0.21 4.86
C MET A 74 6.48 0.91 4.42
N GLN A 75 7.23 0.31 3.50
CA GLN A 75 8.48 0.85 2.92
C GLN A 75 8.26 1.72 1.67
N LEU A 76 7.02 1.98 1.26
CA LEU A 76 6.75 3.01 0.26
C LEU A 76 7.27 4.38 0.76
N PRO A 77 7.53 5.37 -0.11
CA PRO A 77 7.64 5.24 -1.57
C PRO A 77 8.97 4.59 -2.00
N PHE A 78 9.91 4.35 -1.06
CA PHE A 78 11.25 3.84 -1.37
C PHE A 78 11.23 2.45 -2.00
N SER A 79 10.34 1.55 -1.57
CA SER A 79 10.17 0.23 -2.17
C SER A 79 9.64 0.27 -3.62
N PHE A 80 8.86 1.30 -3.97
CA PHE A 80 8.45 1.56 -5.35
C PHE A 80 9.60 2.14 -6.18
N LEU A 81 10.32 3.14 -5.66
CA LEU A 81 11.49 3.74 -6.32
C LEU A 81 12.61 2.72 -6.55
N ALA A 82 12.82 1.80 -5.60
CA ALA A 82 13.77 0.69 -5.69
C ALA A 82 13.27 -0.48 -6.57
N ARG A 83 12.12 -0.34 -7.26
CA ARG A 83 11.47 -1.38 -8.08
C ARG A 83 11.18 -2.70 -7.35
N LYS A 84 11.19 -2.70 -6.01
CA LYS A 84 10.83 -3.88 -5.20
C LYS A 84 9.33 -4.16 -5.27
N ILE A 85 8.52 -3.12 -5.48
CA ILE A 85 7.07 -3.22 -5.67
C ILE A 85 6.69 -2.82 -7.08
N SER A 86 5.83 -3.63 -7.71
CA SER A 86 5.24 -3.30 -9.00
C SER A 86 3.77 -2.91 -8.84
N LEU A 87 3.45 -1.61 -9.00
CA LEU A 87 2.07 -1.11 -8.99
C LEU A 87 1.20 -1.79 -10.05
N ARG A 88 1.78 -2.14 -11.21
CA ARG A 88 1.08 -2.88 -12.27
C ARG A 88 0.62 -4.25 -11.78
N LYS A 89 1.45 -4.95 -11.02
CA LYS A 89 1.11 -6.26 -10.44
C LYS A 89 0.14 -6.13 -9.27
N ILE A 90 0.30 -5.13 -8.39
CA ILE A 90 -0.68 -4.84 -7.33
C ILE A 90 -2.07 -4.57 -7.93
N ARG A 91 -2.15 -3.79 -9.01
CA ARG A 91 -3.42 -3.57 -9.72
C ARG A 91 -4.00 -4.85 -10.30
N ALA A 92 -3.16 -5.75 -10.81
CA ALA A 92 -3.59 -7.06 -11.32
C ALA A 92 -4.12 -7.95 -10.18
N VAL A 93 -3.44 -7.98 -9.03
CA VAL A 93 -3.90 -8.67 -7.81
C VAL A 93 -5.27 -8.14 -7.38
N GLY A 94 -5.43 -6.82 -7.27
CA GLY A 94 -6.71 -6.22 -6.88
C GLY A 94 -7.84 -6.53 -7.86
N ARG A 95 -7.56 -6.51 -9.18
CA ARG A 95 -8.54 -6.92 -10.19
C ARG A 95 -8.92 -8.39 -10.08
N TYR A 96 -7.94 -9.26 -9.90
CA TYR A 96 -8.18 -10.68 -9.71
C TYR A 96 -9.02 -10.93 -8.45
N ALA A 97 -8.70 -10.26 -7.34
CA ALA A 97 -9.44 -10.42 -6.10
C ALA A 97 -10.92 -10.00 -6.20
N ILE A 98 -11.21 -8.94 -6.97
CA ILE A 98 -12.59 -8.50 -7.22
C ILE A 98 -13.35 -9.52 -8.08
N GLU A 99 -12.69 -10.10 -9.09
CA GLU A 99 -13.34 -11.09 -9.97
C GLU A 99 -13.51 -12.45 -9.29
N ALA A 100 -12.50 -12.91 -8.53
CA ALA A 100 -12.55 -14.17 -7.79
C ALA A 100 -13.61 -14.13 -6.67
N ASN A 101 -13.75 -12.99 -5.98
CA ASN A 101 -14.78 -12.82 -4.96
C ASN A 101 -16.16 -12.45 -5.53
N ARG A 102 -16.38 -12.56 -6.85
CA ARG A 102 -17.64 -12.12 -7.47
C ARG A 102 -18.83 -12.95 -6.99
N ASP A 103 -18.59 -14.22 -6.68
CA ASP A 103 -19.59 -15.15 -6.17
C ASP A 103 -19.59 -15.23 -4.64
N GLU A 104 -18.88 -14.30 -3.97
CA GLU A 104 -18.74 -14.14 -2.50
C GLU A 104 -18.17 -15.36 -1.75
N VAL A 105 -17.72 -16.39 -2.48
CA VAL A 105 -17.09 -17.60 -1.96
C VAL A 105 -15.73 -17.76 -2.63
N TRP A 106 -14.71 -18.07 -1.84
CA TRP A 106 -13.35 -18.31 -2.35
C TRP A 106 -13.03 -19.80 -2.39
N ASP A 107 -12.57 -20.28 -3.54
CA ASP A 107 -12.01 -21.63 -3.66
C ASP A 107 -10.51 -21.67 -3.31
N ALA A 108 -9.99 -22.84 -2.91
CA ALA A 108 -8.60 -23.04 -2.52
C ALA A 108 -7.62 -22.65 -3.65
N ASP A 109 -7.95 -22.99 -4.89
CA ASP A 109 -7.14 -22.64 -6.07
C ASP A 109 -7.10 -21.13 -6.33
N GLU A 110 -8.20 -20.44 -6.05
CA GLU A 110 -8.29 -18.99 -6.21
C GLU A 110 -7.48 -18.25 -5.17
N ILE A 111 -7.53 -18.71 -3.91
CA ILE A 111 -6.73 -18.16 -2.82
C ILE A 111 -5.25 -18.42 -3.10
N ASN A 112 -4.86 -19.63 -3.48
CA ASN A 112 -3.46 -19.95 -3.82
C ASN A 112 -2.94 -19.09 -4.98
N THR A 113 -3.77 -18.87 -5.99
CA THR A 113 -3.45 -17.98 -7.11
C THR A 113 -3.29 -16.53 -6.63
N LEU A 114 -4.19 -16.05 -5.78
CA LEU A 114 -4.13 -14.71 -5.19
C LEU A 114 -2.83 -14.52 -4.39
N LEU A 115 -2.48 -15.47 -3.51
CA LEU A 115 -1.25 -15.43 -2.70
C LEU A 115 0.00 -15.42 -3.58
N ARG A 116 0.02 -16.21 -4.65
CA ARG A 116 1.13 -16.23 -5.61
C ARG A 116 1.27 -14.89 -6.34
N MET A 117 0.17 -14.29 -6.77
CA MET A 117 0.17 -12.97 -7.40
C MET A 117 0.60 -11.87 -6.42
N MET A 118 0.16 -11.95 -5.16
CA MET A 118 0.57 -11.05 -4.08
C MET A 118 2.08 -11.11 -3.82
N ASN A 119 2.65 -12.30 -3.64
CA ASN A 119 4.09 -12.49 -3.50
C ASN A 119 4.86 -11.92 -4.71
N ALA A 120 4.39 -12.21 -5.92
CA ALA A 120 5.01 -11.70 -7.14
C ALA A 120 4.93 -10.17 -7.29
N SER A 121 3.95 -9.53 -6.65
CA SER A 121 3.76 -8.08 -6.66
C SER A 121 4.78 -7.31 -5.81
N VAL A 122 5.34 -7.99 -4.79
CA VAL A 122 6.37 -7.47 -3.87
C VAL A 122 7.76 -8.06 -4.13
N GLY A 123 7.95 -8.65 -5.31
CA GLY A 123 9.25 -9.17 -5.75
C GLY A 123 9.67 -10.49 -5.12
N PHE A 124 8.78 -11.13 -4.36
CA PHE A 124 9.01 -12.46 -3.82
C PHE A 124 8.60 -13.49 -4.87
N LYS A 125 9.58 -14.15 -5.51
CA LYS A 125 9.31 -15.38 -6.26
C LYS A 125 9.25 -16.48 -5.21
N GLY A 126 8.06 -17.06 -4.98
CA GLY A 126 7.95 -18.26 -4.16
C GLY A 126 8.99 -19.27 -4.63
N GLY A 127 9.88 -19.66 -3.72
CA GLY A 127 10.77 -20.79 -3.94
C GLY A 127 9.91 -22.03 -4.04
N ASN A 128 10.03 -22.74 -5.16
CA ASN A 128 9.86 -24.18 -5.11
C ASN A 128 11.07 -24.69 -4.33
N GLU A 129 10.87 -25.04 -3.06
CA GLU A 129 11.61 -26.10 -2.38
C GLU A 129 10.58 -26.99 -1.70
#